data_AF-A0A146Y3K8-F1
#
_entry.id   AF-A0A146Y3K8-F1
#
_cell.length_a   1.000
_cell.length_b   1.000
_cell.length_c   1.000
_cell.angle_alpha   90.00
_cell.angle_beta   90.00
_cell.angle_gamma   90.00
#
_symmetry.space_group_name_H-M   'P 1'
#
loop_
_entity.id
_entity.type
_entity.pdbx_description
1 polymer ?
#
loop_
_entity_poly.entity_id
_entity_poly.type
_entity_poly.pdbx_seq_one_letter_code
_entity_poly.pdbx_strand_id
1 'polypeptide(L)'
;MSVLKILCCLLIACYLGEGKKIRGSRASVTHTEEGGVLRMKEPYVSSSVFRLFLGGEDTCTLDPLQLHTLTSCGFNSSNPLIIITHGWSVDGMMESWVLRMATTLKSNLVDVNVVMTDWLSLAHQHYPLAVQSTRTVGKDIAHLLQSLQREYRYPVRKAHLIGYSLGAHISGFAGSFLQGSDKIGRITGLDPAGPLFEGMSPTDRLSPDDAEFVDAIHTFTHERLGLSVGIKQAVAHYDFYPNGGDFQPGCDFHNIYDHISEYGILGMTLKNTLSKTPHVELNPLRIKTSRSPDAPLRFQTPNATA
;
A
#
# COMPACT_ATOMS: atom_id res chain seq x y z
N MET A 1 -24.55 -21.42 30.26
CA MET A 1 -25.73 -20.74 29.68
C MET A 1 -25.86 -19.24 30.02
N SER A 2 -24.80 -18.57 30.51
CA SER A 2 -24.88 -17.13 30.85
C SER A 2 -24.13 -16.19 29.88
N VAL A 3 -23.23 -16.71 29.03
CA VAL A 3 -22.43 -15.87 28.12
C VAL A 3 -23.19 -15.52 26.82
N LEU A 4 -24.13 -16.39 26.40
CA LEU A 4 -24.94 -16.19 25.19
C LEU A 4 -26.02 -15.10 25.34
N LYS A 5 -26.41 -14.76 26.59
CA LYS A 5 -27.37 -13.67 26.86
C LYS A 5 -26.70 -12.29 26.85
N ILE A 6 -25.41 -12.20 27.16
CA ILE A 6 -24.66 -10.93 27.16
C ILE A 6 -24.31 -10.51 25.72
N LEU A 7 -24.03 -11.48 24.84
CA LEU A 7 -23.77 -11.21 23.43
C LEU A 7 -25.01 -10.70 22.67
N CYS A 8 -26.21 -11.14 23.07
CA CYS A 8 -27.47 -10.70 22.46
C CYS A 8 -27.87 -9.26 22.84
N CYS A 9 -27.51 -8.79 24.05
CA CYS A 9 -27.82 -7.43 24.49
C CYS A 9 -26.92 -6.37 23.83
N LEU A 10 -25.67 -6.71 23.50
CA LEU A 10 -24.76 -5.78 22.81
C LEU A 10 -25.14 -5.60 21.33
N LEU A 11 -25.72 -6.62 20.68
CA LEU A 11 -26.14 -6.54 19.28
C LEU A 11 -27.43 -5.70 19.07
N ILE A 12 -28.29 -5.57 20.09
CA ILE A 12 -29.52 -4.76 20.01
C ILE A 12 -29.22 -3.27 20.26
N ALA A 13 -28.23 -2.94 21.09
CA ALA A 13 -27.83 -1.55 21.35
C ALA A 13 -27.19 -0.87 20.13
N CYS A 14 -26.51 -1.63 19.26
CA CYS A 14 -25.94 -1.10 18.02
C CYS A 14 -27.00 -0.85 16.91
N TYR A 15 -28.17 -1.47 16.97
CA TYR A 15 -29.22 -1.34 15.95
C TYR A 15 -30.24 -0.21 16.21
N LEU A 16 -30.23 0.41 17.39
CA LEU A 16 -31.18 1.49 17.76
C LEU A 16 -30.55 2.89 17.78
N GLY A 17 -29.31 3.04 17.29
CA GLY A 17 -28.53 4.29 17.33
C GLY A 17 -28.66 5.22 16.11
N GLU A 18 -29.46 4.88 15.10
CA GLU A 18 -29.68 5.73 13.91
C GLU A 18 -31.15 6.19 13.87
N GLY A 19 -31.40 7.44 14.28
CA GLY A 19 -32.70 8.04 14.07
C GLY A 19 -33.06 9.21 14.98
N LYS A 20 -32.44 10.38 14.81
CA LYS A 20 -33.09 11.66 15.15
C LYS A 20 -32.82 12.74 14.10
N LYS A 21 -33.79 12.83 13.20
CA LYS A 21 -34.06 13.95 12.29
C LYS A 21 -34.68 15.10 13.09
N ILE A 22 -34.06 16.27 13.11
CA ILE A 22 -34.72 17.51 13.57
C ILE A 22 -34.69 18.50 12.40
N ARG A 23 -35.88 18.96 12.01
CA ARG A 23 -36.14 19.86 10.89
C ARG A 23 -36.54 21.23 11.44
N GLY A 24 -35.86 22.27 10.97
CA GLY A 24 -36.42 23.61 10.75
C GLY A 24 -36.05 24.71 11.74
N SER A 25 -35.37 25.75 11.26
CA SER A 25 -36.08 26.99 10.93
C SER A 25 -35.30 27.85 9.95
N ARG A 26 -36.05 28.58 9.14
CA ARG A 26 -35.65 29.41 8.01
C ARG A 26 -35.52 30.85 8.53
N ALA A 27 -34.36 31.47 8.38
CA ALA A 27 -34.21 32.92 8.50
C ALA A 27 -33.37 33.41 7.31
N SER A 28 -34.02 34.18 6.45
CA SER A 28 -33.43 34.90 5.32
C SER A 28 -32.91 36.23 5.83
N VAL A 29 -31.61 36.49 5.73
CA VAL A 29 -31.05 37.86 5.81
C VAL A 29 -29.91 37.98 4.81
N THR A 30 -30.20 38.79 3.78
CA THR A 30 -29.39 39.62 2.88
C THR A 30 -27.86 39.49 2.82
N HIS A 31 -27.37 39.49 1.58
CA HIS A 31 -25.98 39.74 1.17
C HIS A 31 -25.38 41.01 1.78
N THR A 32 -24.15 40.88 2.28
CA THR A 32 -23.15 41.95 2.23
C THR A 32 -21.77 41.30 2.06
N GLU A 33 -21.02 41.78 1.08
CA GLU A 33 -19.62 41.44 0.82
C GLU A 33 -18.72 41.93 1.95
N GLU A 34 -17.68 41.15 2.29
CA GLU A 34 -16.28 41.57 2.50
C GLU A 34 -15.51 40.53 3.34
N GLY A 35 -14.24 40.32 2.98
CA GLY A 35 -13.26 39.66 3.84
C GLY A 35 -12.71 38.34 3.32
N GLY A 36 -11.77 38.41 2.37
CA GLY A 36 -10.90 37.29 2.05
C GLY A 36 -10.04 36.90 3.25
N VAL A 37 -10.53 35.96 4.06
CA VAL A 37 -9.69 35.30 5.06
C VAL A 37 -8.75 34.38 4.30
N LEU A 38 -7.49 34.80 4.17
CA LEU A 38 -6.38 33.91 3.86
C LEU A 38 -6.39 32.80 4.92
N ARG A 39 -6.99 31.68 4.57
CA ARG A 39 -6.94 30.46 5.39
C ARG A 39 -5.49 30.01 5.37
N MET A 40 -4.73 30.39 6.41
CA MET A 40 -3.40 29.83 6.66
C MET A 40 -3.56 28.32 6.64
N LYS A 41 -3.01 27.65 5.60
CA LYS A 41 -2.93 26.20 5.58
C LYS A 41 -2.02 25.82 6.73
N GLU A 42 -2.60 25.17 7.72
CA GLU A 42 -1.86 24.54 8.81
C GLU A 42 -0.73 23.68 8.21
N PRO A 43 0.49 23.68 8.78
CA PRO A 43 1.61 22.93 8.24
C PRO A 43 1.22 21.46 8.13
N TYR A 44 1.38 20.87 6.94
CA TYR A 44 1.09 19.45 6.76
C TYR A 44 2.06 18.61 7.58
N VAL A 45 1.59 17.87 8.58
CA VAL A 45 2.44 16.97 9.38
C VAL A 45 2.31 15.55 8.85
N SER A 46 3.42 15.00 8.36
CA SER A 46 3.47 13.61 7.88
C SER A 46 3.28 12.65 9.05
N SER A 47 2.41 11.65 8.88
CA SER A 47 2.26 10.55 9.86
C SER A 47 3.23 9.39 9.58
N SER A 48 3.93 9.46 8.45
CA SER A 48 4.89 8.48 7.97
C SER A 48 6.30 9.07 7.89
N VAL A 49 7.31 8.22 8.06
CA VAL A 49 8.72 8.57 7.92
C VAL A 49 9.24 8.01 6.61
N PHE A 50 9.94 8.83 5.82
CA PHE A 50 10.54 8.41 4.55
C PHE A 50 12.03 8.19 4.74
N ARG A 51 12.53 7.00 4.41
CA ARG A 51 13.94 6.65 4.60
C ARG A 51 14.59 6.39 3.25
N LEU A 52 15.47 7.28 2.82
CA LEU A 52 16.33 7.05 1.65
C LEU A 52 17.35 5.97 2.00
N PHE A 53 17.38 4.91 1.22
CA PHE A 53 18.31 3.80 1.38
C PHE A 53 19.65 4.12 0.72
N LEU A 54 20.74 4.07 1.49
CA LEU A 54 22.09 4.40 1.05
C LEU A 54 22.91 3.14 0.72
N GLY A 55 22.78 2.09 1.54
CA GLY A 55 23.43 0.79 1.35
C GLY A 55 23.58 0.06 2.69
N GLY A 56 23.65 -1.29 2.66
CA GLY A 56 23.71 -2.06 3.91
C GLY A 56 22.47 -1.86 4.79
N GLU A 57 22.64 -1.38 6.02
CA GLU A 57 21.55 -0.92 6.90
C GLU A 57 21.45 0.61 6.97
N ASP A 58 22.29 1.33 6.23
CA ASP A 58 22.35 2.78 6.28
C ASP A 58 21.16 3.41 5.56
N THR A 59 20.44 4.26 6.31
CA THR A 59 19.31 5.02 5.81
C THR A 59 19.41 6.48 6.23
N CYS A 60 18.81 7.36 5.44
CA CYS A 60 18.74 8.78 5.74
C CYS A 60 17.27 9.24 5.69
N THR A 61 16.80 9.88 6.76
CA THR A 61 15.41 10.31 6.87
C THR A 61 15.17 11.54 6.00
N LEU A 62 14.19 11.44 5.10
CA LEU A 62 13.68 12.52 4.29
C LEU A 62 12.48 13.15 4.99
N ASP A 63 12.51 14.46 5.18
CA ASP A 63 11.36 15.22 5.64
C ASP A 63 10.76 15.96 4.42
N PRO A 64 9.51 15.65 4.01
CA PRO A 64 8.82 16.32 2.91
C PRO A 64 8.71 17.85 3.06
N LEU A 65 8.81 18.37 4.29
CA LEU A 65 8.74 19.79 4.63
C LEU A 65 10.12 20.45 4.70
N GLN A 66 11.18 19.68 4.91
CA GLN A 66 12.54 20.21 5.07
C GLN A 66 13.43 19.79 3.90
N LEU A 67 13.42 20.64 2.88
CA LEU A 67 14.12 20.44 1.61
C LEU A 67 15.61 20.11 1.75
N HIS A 68 16.28 20.66 2.77
CA HIS A 68 17.70 20.41 3.00
C HIS A 68 18.01 18.94 3.29
N THR A 69 17.06 18.18 3.84
CA THR A 69 17.22 16.75 4.12
C THR A 69 17.45 15.93 2.85
N LEU A 70 16.78 16.28 1.75
CA LEU A 70 16.93 15.61 0.46
C LEU A 70 18.35 15.75 -0.09
N THR A 71 18.90 16.96 -0.09
CA THR A 71 20.26 17.22 -0.55
C THR A 71 21.30 16.59 0.37
N SER A 72 21.13 16.67 1.69
CA SER A 72 22.07 16.06 2.65
C SER A 72 22.07 14.54 2.60
N CYS A 73 20.93 13.93 2.31
CA CYS A 73 20.82 12.47 2.14
C CYS A 73 21.37 12.00 0.79
N GLY A 74 21.75 12.90 -0.12
CA GLY A 74 22.28 12.53 -1.44
C GLY A 74 21.19 12.10 -2.44
N PHE A 75 19.95 12.57 -2.28
CA PHE A 75 18.91 12.37 -3.28
C PHE A 75 19.30 13.04 -4.60
N ASN A 76 19.20 12.29 -5.71
CA ASN A 76 19.52 12.81 -7.05
C ASN A 76 18.24 12.87 -7.91
N SER A 77 17.76 14.08 -8.21
CA SER A 77 16.55 14.27 -9.03
C SER A 77 16.68 13.80 -10.48
N SER A 78 17.90 13.63 -10.99
CA SER A 78 18.17 13.07 -12.31
C SER A 78 17.94 11.56 -12.37
N ASN A 79 17.89 10.89 -11.22
CA ASN A 79 17.71 9.45 -11.11
C ASN A 79 16.21 9.08 -11.00
N PRO A 80 15.78 7.86 -11.38
CA PRO A 80 14.45 7.35 -11.04
C PRO A 80 14.27 7.21 -9.53
N LEU A 81 13.02 7.18 -9.07
CA LEU A 81 12.66 7.00 -7.66
C LEU A 81 11.82 5.74 -7.51
N ILE A 82 12.25 4.83 -6.65
CA ILE A 82 11.46 3.68 -6.22
C ILE A 82 11.07 3.88 -4.76
N ILE A 83 9.77 3.83 -4.46
CA ILE A 83 9.24 3.89 -3.10
C ILE A 83 8.70 2.52 -2.72
N ILE A 84 9.23 1.92 -1.65
CA ILE A 84 8.80 0.63 -1.11
C ILE A 84 7.91 0.89 0.11
N THR A 85 6.69 0.37 0.09
CA THR A 85 5.72 0.53 1.16
C THR A 85 5.28 -0.84 1.68
N HIS A 86 5.54 -1.09 2.97
CA HIS A 86 5.18 -2.34 3.62
C HIS A 86 3.69 -2.42 3.98
N GLY A 87 3.24 -3.60 4.39
CA GLY A 87 1.85 -3.88 4.78
C GLY A 87 1.58 -3.71 6.28
N TRP A 88 0.51 -4.38 6.73
CA TRP A 88 0.13 -4.49 8.14
C TRP A 88 1.19 -5.22 8.97
N SER A 89 1.42 -4.83 10.22
CA SER A 89 2.42 -5.47 11.09
C SER A 89 1.82 -5.91 12.42
N VAL A 90 1.90 -7.20 12.71
CA VAL A 90 1.38 -7.78 13.98
C VAL A 90 2.37 -7.63 15.13
N ASP A 91 3.67 -7.70 14.84
CA ASP A 91 4.73 -7.68 15.85
C ASP A 91 5.33 -6.27 16.04
N GLY A 92 4.83 -5.28 15.31
CA GLY A 92 5.31 -3.90 15.40
C GLY A 92 6.71 -3.72 14.85
N MET A 93 7.16 -4.64 13.99
CA MET A 93 8.46 -4.61 13.33
C MET A 93 8.27 -4.51 11.81
N MET A 94 9.21 -3.83 11.15
CA MET A 94 9.31 -3.82 9.69
C MET A 94 9.88 -5.15 9.21
N GLU A 95 9.23 -5.78 8.24
CA GLU A 95 9.64 -7.09 7.74
C GLU A 95 10.96 -7.00 6.94
N SER A 96 11.83 -8.01 7.08
CA SER A 96 13.16 -8.02 6.47
C SER A 96 13.17 -8.02 4.93
N TRP A 97 12.04 -8.36 4.30
CA TRP A 97 11.91 -8.31 2.84
C TRP A 97 12.07 -6.88 2.31
N VAL A 98 11.71 -5.86 3.08
CA VAL A 98 11.81 -4.45 2.67
C VAL A 98 13.27 -4.07 2.44
N LEU A 99 14.14 -4.37 3.41
CA LEU A 99 15.59 -4.12 3.29
C LEU A 99 16.24 -4.98 2.21
N ARG A 100 15.84 -6.26 2.13
CA ARG A 100 16.33 -7.17 1.06
C ARG A 100 15.96 -6.65 -0.32
N MET A 101 14.74 -6.16 -0.51
CA MET A 101 14.30 -5.56 -1.77
C MET A 101 15.06 -4.27 -2.07
N ALA A 102 15.20 -3.37 -1.09
CA ALA A 102 15.96 -2.13 -1.26
C ALA A 102 17.42 -2.39 -1.68
N THR A 103 18.05 -3.38 -1.03
CA THR A 103 19.40 -3.86 -1.37
C THR A 103 19.44 -4.40 -2.79
N THR A 104 18.50 -5.28 -3.14
CA THR A 104 18.42 -5.89 -4.47
C THR A 104 18.23 -4.84 -5.56
N LEU A 105 17.37 -3.85 -5.34
CA LEU A 105 17.15 -2.74 -6.26
C LEU A 105 18.43 -1.93 -6.43
N LYS A 106 19.10 -1.52 -5.35
CA LYS A 106 20.37 -0.77 -5.44
C LYS A 106 21.50 -1.55 -6.12
N SER A 107 21.56 -2.87 -5.95
CA SER A 107 22.60 -3.69 -6.58
C SER A 107 22.35 -3.95 -8.06
N ASN A 108 21.09 -3.98 -8.50
CA ASN A 108 20.73 -4.30 -9.88
C ASN A 108 20.41 -3.07 -10.74
N LEU A 109 20.10 -1.93 -10.13
CA LEU A 109 19.83 -0.68 -10.80
C LEU A 109 20.94 0.33 -10.56
N VAL A 110 21.53 0.78 -11.65
CA VAL A 110 22.45 1.92 -11.65
C VAL A 110 21.63 3.20 -11.46
N ASP A 111 22.14 4.12 -10.64
CA ASP A 111 21.60 5.48 -10.51
C ASP A 111 20.09 5.52 -10.19
N VAL A 112 19.67 4.89 -9.10
CA VAL A 112 18.29 4.92 -8.61
C VAL A 112 18.21 5.47 -7.18
N ASN A 113 17.19 6.26 -6.87
CA ASN A 113 16.81 6.59 -5.50
C ASN A 113 15.86 5.51 -4.98
N VAL A 114 16.16 4.89 -3.84
CA VAL A 114 15.27 3.91 -3.21
C VAL A 114 14.85 4.46 -1.86
N VAL A 115 13.55 4.64 -1.66
CA VAL A 115 12.96 5.18 -0.43
C VAL A 115 12.05 4.14 0.18
N MET A 116 12.15 3.93 1.49
CA MET A 116 11.26 3.08 2.26
C MET A 116 10.26 3.96 3.02
N THR A 117 8.97 3.63 2.92
CA THR A 117 7.91 4.26 3.70
C THR A 117 7.76 3.53 5.02
N ASP A 118 8.17 4.18 6.11
CA ASP A 118 8.02 3.71 7.48
C ASP A 118 6.73 4.32 8.06
N TRP A 119 5.67 3.52 8.09
CA TRP A 119 4.36 3.88 8.66
C TRP A 119 3.99 2.94 9.81
N LEU A 120 4.99 2.34 10.46
CA LEU A 120 4.84 1.23 11.38
C LEU A 120 3.93 1.53 12.58
N SER A 121 3.96 2.77 13.08
CA SER A 121 3.09 3.27 14.15
C SER A 121 1.59 3.14 13.83
N LEU A 122 1.24 3.28 12.56
CA LEU A 122 -0.12 3.13 12.02
C LEU A 122 -0.39 1.70 11.55
N ALA A 123 0.63 1.04 11.00
CA ALA A 123 0.55 -0.34 10.51
C ALA A 123 0.40 -1.37 11.63
N HIS A 124 0.85 -1.06 12.85
CA HIS A 124 0.74 -1.94 14.02
C HIS A 124 -0.55 -1.73 14.84
N GLN A 125 -1.54 -1.03 14.26
CA GLN A 125 -2.86 -0.89 14.88
C GLN A 125 -3.77 -2.08 14.54
N HIS A 126 -4.91 -2.20 15.22
CA HIS A 126 -5.95 -3.13 14.82
C HIS A 126 -6.28 -2.98 13.33
N TYR A 127 -6.43 -4.11 12.62
CA TYR A 127 -6.48 -4.14 11.15
C TYR A 127 -7.44 -3.08 10.53
N PRO A 128 -8.69 -2.88 11.00
CA PRO A 128 -9.55 -1.82 10.45
C PRO A 128 -9.01 -0.39 10.62
N LEU A 129 -8.30 -0.11 11.71
CA LEU A 129 -7.64 1.18 11.94
C LEU A 129 -6.42 1.36 11.03
N ALA A 130 -5.64 0.29 10.83
CA ALA A 130 -4.54 0.28 9.88
C ALA A 130 -5.05 0.51 8.44
N VAL A 131 -6.14 -0.16 8.06
CA VAL A 131 -6.86 0.07 6.79
C VAL A 131 -7.28 1.52 6.65
N GLN A 132 -7.91 2.13 7.66
CA GLN A 132 -8.29 3.54 7.61
C GLN A 132 -7.07 4.46 7.41
N SER A 133 -5.95 4.12 8.05
CA SER A 133 -4.70 4.89 8.00
C SER A 133 -4.01 4.84 6.63
N THR A 134 -4.34 3.87 5.78
CA THR A 134 -3.74 3.76 4.43
C THR A 134 -3.94 5.03 3.59
N ARG A 135 -5.08 5.71 3.72
CA ARG A 135 -5.32 6.99 3.02
C ARG A 135 -4.43 8.10 3.56
N THR A 136 -4.17 8.14 4.86
CA THR A 136 -3.26 9.11 5.47
C THR A 136 -1.84 8.92 4.94
N VAL A 137 -1.35 7.68 4.92
CA VAL A 137 -0.02 7.37 4.37
C VAL A 137 0.05 7.64 2.86
N GLY A 138 -1.02 7.35 2.11
CA GLY A 138 -1.12 7.71 0.70
C GLY A 138 -0.97 9.22 0.47
N LYS A 139 -1.61 10.05 1.31
CA LYS A 139 -1.43 11.51 1.28
C LYS A 139 0.00 11.92 1.62
N ASP A 140 0.64 11.26 2.59
CA ASP A 140 2.04 11.55 2.94
C ASP A 140 2.96 11.33 1.71
N ILE A 141 2.80 10.21 0.99
CA ILE A 141 3.58 9.92 -0.23
C ILE A 141 3.26 10.93 -1.33
N ALA A 142 1.98 11.25 -1.55
CA ALA A 142 1.58 12.25 -2.55
C ALA A 142 2.20 13.62 -2.27
N HIS A 143 2.23 14.05 -1.00
CA HIS A 143 2.89 15.29 -0.59
C HIS A 143 4.40 15.25 -0.77
N LEU A 144 5.07 14.13 -0.48
CA LEU A 144 6.49 13.96 -0.80
C LEU A 144 6.73 14.15 -2.31
N LEU A 145 5.96 13.47 -3.16
CA LEU A 145 6.09 13.57 -4.62
C LEU A 145 5.80 14.99 -5.14
N GLN A 146 4.79 15.67 -4.60
CA GLN A 146 4.48 17.07 -4.93
C GLN A 146 5.59 18.03 -4.49
N SER A 147 6.20 17.81 -3.32
CA SER A 147 7.38 18.57 -2.89
C SER A 147 8.55 18.36 -3.86
N LEU A 148 8.80 17.12 -4.32
CA LEU A 148 9.83 16.85 -5.33
C LEU A 148 9.55 17.54 -6.67
N GLN A 149 8.29 17.54 -7.13
CA GLN A 149 7.88 18.27 -8.34
C GLN A 149 8.13 19.77 -8.20
N ARG A 150 7.71 20.36 -7.08
CA ARG A 150 7.79 21.80 -6.85
C ARG A 150 9.22 22.29 -6.71
N GLU A 151 10.05 21.55 -5.99
CA GLU A 151 11.38 22.00 -5.57
C GLU A 151 12.50 21.58 -6.54
N TYR A 152 12.40 20.37 -7.10
CA TYR A 152 13.42 19.82 -7.99
C TYR A 152 12.95 19.70 -9.44
N ARG A 153 11.73 20.15 -9.75
CA ARG A 153 11.06 19.88 -11.05
C ARG A 153 11.09 18.39 -11.40
N TYR A 154 11.01 17.54 -10.36
CA TYR A 154 11.08 16.10 -10.53
C TYR A 154 9.80 15.60 -11.23
N PRO A 155 9.90 14.94 -12.39
CA PRO A 155 8.71 14.44 -13.07
C PRO A 155 8.22 13.14 -12.40
N VAL A 156 7.01 13.15 -11.84
CA VAL A 156 6.43 12.00 -11.10
C VAL A 156 6.27 10.73 -11.94
N ARG A 157 6.22 10.85 -13.27
CA ARG A 157 6.29 9.69 -14.19
C ARG A 157 7.59 8.87 -14.06
N LYS A 158 8.64 9.40 -13.43
CA LYS A 158 9.88 8.65 -13.11
C LYS A 158 9.77 7.86 -11.79
N ALA A 159 8.68 8.01 -11.04
CA ALA A 159 8.47 7.29 -9.80
C ALA A 159 7.83 5.92 -10.05
N HIS A 160 8.31 4.92 -9.33
CA HIS A 160 7.74 3.57 -9.25
C HIS A 160 7.44 3.24 -7.79
N LEU A 161 6.17 3.05 -7.46
CA LEU A 161 5.75 2.68 -6.11
C LEU A 161 5.55 1.16 -6.06
N ILE A 162 6.15 0.50 -5.08
CA ILE A 162 6.02 -0.93 -4.84
C ILE A 162 5.38 -1.10 -3.47
N GLY A 163 4.14 -1.60 -3.46
CA GLY A 163 3.36 -1.73 -2.23
C GLY A 163 2.99 -3.18 -1.96
N TYR A 164 3.22 -3.67 -0.74
CA TYR A 164 2.82 -5.01 -0.31
C TYR A 164 1.59 -4.97 0.61
N SER A 165 0.59 -5.85 0.37
CA SER A 165 -0.62 -5.94 1.19
C SER A 165 -1.32 -4.57 1.30
N LEU A 166 -1.46 -3.98 2.50
CA LEU A 166 -1.99 -2.62 2.68
C LEU A 166 -1.16 -1.55 1.95
N GLY A 167 0.16 -1.78 1.78
CA GLY A 167 1.06 -0.92 1.03
C GLY A 167 0.68 -0.75 -0.45
N ALA A 168 0.04 -1.76 -1.05
CA ALA A 168 -0.44 -1.68 -2.43
C ALA A 168 -1.55 -0.63 -2.56
N HIS A 169 -2.50 -0.61 -1.63
CA HIS A 169 -3.56 0.39 -1.59
C HIS A 169 -3.04 1.77 -1.21
N ILE A 170 -2.07 1.85 -0.29
CA ILE A 170 -1.35 3.10 0.01
C ILE A 170 -0.74 3.70 -1.25
N SER A 171 -0.13 2.87 -2.10
CA SER A 171 0.47 3.30 -3.37
C SER A 171 -0.58 3.81 -4.34
N GLY A 172 -1.73 3.13 -4.45
CA GLY A 172 -2.87 3.59 -5.25
C GLY A 172 -3.41 4.93 -4.76
N PHE A 173 -3.64 5.06 -3.45
CA PHE A 173 -4.08 6.31 -2.84
C PHE A 173 -3.09 7.45 -3.08
N ALA A 174 -1.79 7.21 -3.02
CA ALA A 174 -0.78 8.21 -3.34
C ALA A 174 -0.93 8.75 -4.77
N GLY A 175 -1.17 7.86 -5.74
CA GLY A 175 -1.50 8.24 -7.12
C GLY A 175 -2.76 9.08 -7.22
N SER A 176 -3.85 8.65 -6.56
CA SER A 176 -5.15 9.35 -6.58
C SER A 176 -5.12 10.74 -5.94
N PHE A 177 -4.19 11.00 -5.02
CA PHE A 177 -4.03 12.29 -4.34
C PHE A 177 -3.08 13.26 -5.05
N LEU A 178 -2.41 12.84 -6.12
CA LEU A 178 -1.66 13.77 -6.97
C LEU A 178 -2.63 14.75 -7.64
N GLN A 179 -2.25 16.02 -7.64
CA GLN A 179 -3.02 17.09 -8.28
C GLN A 179 -2.51 17.33 -9.69
N GLY A 180 -3.41 17.70 -10.59
CA GLY A 180 -3.09 18.00 -11.98
C GLY A 180 -3.18 16.77 -12.90
N SER A 181 -2.55 16.87 -14.07
CA SER A 181 -2.59 15.83 -15.10
C SER A 181 -1.44 14.83 -15.01
N ASP A 182 -0.40 15.14 -14.23
CA ASP A 182 0.76 14.28 -14.09
C ASP A 182 0.42 13.04 -13.27
N LYS A 183 0.76 11.85 -13.77
CA LYS A 183 0.59 10.58 -13.08
C LYS A 183 1.93 9.98 -12.66
N ILE A 184 1.89 9.15 -11.62
CA ILE A 184 2.99 8.26 -11.26
C ILE A 184 3.29 7.35 -12.44
N GLY A 185 4.56 7.05 -12.70
CA GLY A 185 4.93 6.21 -13.85
C GLY A 185 4.47 4.76 -13.69
N ARG A 186 4.72 4.17 -12.52
CA ARG A 186 4.31 2.80 -12.23
C ARG A 186 3.90 2.57 -10.78
N ILE A 187 2.88 1.76 -10.57
CA ILE A 187 2.57 1.14 -9.28
C ILE A 187 2.60 -0.38 -9.44
N THR A 188 3.34 -1.07 -8.58
CA THR A 188 3.31 -2.53 -8.48
C THR A 188 2.68 -2.94 -7.14
N GLY A 189 1.53 -3.60 -7.20
CA GLY A 189 0.85 -4.19 -6.05
C GLY A 189 1.30 -5.62 -5.80
N LEU A 190 2.02 -5.86 -4.72
CA LEU A 190 2.42 -7.19 -4.28
C LEU A 190 1.38 -7.73 -3.31
N ASP A 191 0.60 -8.71 -3.76
CA ASP A 191 -0.50 -9.35 -3.03
C ASP A 191 -1.39 -8.33 -2.29
N PRO A 192 -2.07 -7.40 -3.01
CA PRO A 192 -2.85 -6.33 -2.40
C PRO A 192 -3.89 -6.89 -1.41
N ALA A 193 -4.11 -6.21 -0.29
CA ALA A 193 -4.96 -6.75 0.78
C ALA A 193 -6.43 -6.92 0.34
N GLY A 194 -7.03 -8.07 0.65
CA GLY A 194 -8.43 -8.36 0.36
C GLY A 194 -9.42 -7.77 1.38
N PRO A 195 -9.25 -8.05 2.70
CA PRO A 195 -10.23 -7.64 3.70
C PRO A 195 -10.40 -6.13 3.76
N LEU A 196 -11.66 -5.68 3.65
CA LEU A 196 -12.08 -4.27 3.57
C LEU A 196 -11.73 -3.54 2.25
N PHE A 197 -11.22 -4.24 1.24
CA PHE A 197 -10.96 -3.69 -0.11
C PHE A 197 -11.65 -4.49 -1.24
N GLU A 198 -11.89 -5.78 -1.05
CA GLU A 198 -12.64 -6.62 -1.99
C GLU A 198 -14.03 -6.04 -2.25
N GLY A 199 -14.43 -5.96 -3.52
CA GLY A 199 -15.70 -5.37 -3.94
C GLY A 199 -15.81 -3.83 -3.78
N MET A 200 -14.78 -3.17 -3.24
CA MET A 200 -14.79 -1.71 -3.10
C MET A 200 -14.59 -1.00 -4.44
N SER A 201 -15.11 0.23 -4.51
CA SER A 201 -14.95 1.14 -5.65
C SER A 201 -13.46 1.35 -5.98
N PRO A 202 -13.08 1.56 -7.25
CA PRO A 202 -11.72 1.92 -7.65
C PRO A 202 -11.11 3.09 -6.86
N THR A 203 -11.93 4.02 -6.34
CA THR A 203 -11.48 5.16 -5.50
C THR A 203 -11.06 4.79 -4.07
N ASP A 204 -11.38 3.56 -3.67
CA ASP A 204 -11.27 3.09 -2.29
C ASP A 204 -10.29 1.92 -2.16
N ARG A 205 -9.48 1.66 -3.19
CA ARG A 205 -8.45 0.62 -3.28
C ARG A 205 -7.42 0.98 -4.34
N LEU A 206 -6.54 0.04 -4.66
CA LEU A 206 -5.67 0.13 -5.84
C LEU A 206 -6.53 0.00 -7.10
N SER A 207 -6.24 0.82 -8.11
CA SER A 207 -6.93 0.88 -9.39
C SER A 207 -5.94 1.13 -10.54
N PRO A 208 -6.25 0.71 -11.78
CA PRO A 208 -5.48 1.13 -12.96
C PRO A 208 -5.36 2.65 -13.10
N ASP A 209 -6.34 3.41 -12.59
CA ASP A 209 -6.37 4.87 -12.72
C ASP A 209 -5.26 5.59 -11.92
N ASP A 210 -4.65 4.92 -10.95
CA ASP A 210 -3.75 5.52 -9.96
C ASP A 210 -2.35 5.86 -10.53
N ALA A 211 -1.97 5.31 -11.69
CA ALA A 211 -0.69 5.58 -12.36
C ALA A 211 -0.82 5.45 -13.88
N GLU A 212 0.25 5.79 -14.61
CA GLU A 212 0.35 5.50 -16.05
C GLU A 212 0.35 3.99 -16.30
N PHE A 213 0.95 3.21 -15.40
CA PHE A 213 0.95 1.76 -15.45
C PHE A 213 0.80 1.18 -14.04
N VAL A 214 -0.05 0.15 -13.93
CA VAL A 214 -0.32 -0.54 -12.67
C VAL A 214 -0.28 -2.03 -12.96
N ASP A 215 0.54 -2.76 -12.22
CA ASP A 215 0.60 -4.21 -12.26
C ASP A 215 0.41 -4.79 -10.86
N ALA A 216 -0.30 -5.90 -10.74
CA ALA A 216 -0.55 -6.56 -9.47
C ALA A 216 -0.21 -8.05 -9.54
N ILE A 217 0.38 -8.58 -8.48
CA ILE A 217 0.71 -10.00 -8.35
C ILE A 217 -0.10 -10.56 -7.19
N HIS A 218 -0.98 -11.51 -7.47
CA HIS A 218 -1.89 -12.12 -6.52
C HIS A 218 -1.38 -13.51 -6.18
N THR A 219 -1.02 -13.73 -4.92
CA THR A 219 -0.33 -14.96 -4.48
C THR A 219 -1.05 -15.68 -3.34
N PHE A 220 -1.95 -15.00 -2.64
CA PHE A 220 -2.72 -15.60 -1.55
C PHE A 220 -4.19 -15.16 -1.56
N THR A 221 -4.89 -15.49 -2.65
CA THR A 221 -6.30 -15.18 -2.89
C THR A 221 -7.27 -16.19 -2.28
N HIS A 222 -6.79 -17.32 -1.77
CA HIS A 222 -7.68 -18.40 -1.36
C HIS A 222 -8.44 -18.06 -0.07
N GLU A 223 -9.78 -18.01 -0.16
CA GLU A 223 -10.63 -17.90 1.01
C GLU A 223 -10.62 -19.21 1.80
N ARG A 224 -10.14 -19.18 3.05
CA ARG A 224 -10.43 -20.26 4.02
C ARG A 224 -11.21 -19.68 5.17
N LEU A 225 -12.32 -20.34 5.52
CA LEU A 225 -13.19 -19.95 6.63
C LEU A 225 -13.72 -18.50 6.51
N GLY A 226 -13.94 -18.02 5.27
CA GLY A 226 -14.44 -16.65 5.01
C GLY A 226 -13.38 -15.54 5.10
N LEU A 227 -12.10 -15.89 5.20
CA LEU A 227 -10.99 -14.93 5.23
C LEU A 227 -10.07 -15.20 4.02
N SER A 228 -10.05 -14.28 3.06
CA SER A 228 -8.94 -14.12 2.12
C SER A 228 -7.97 -13.10 2.69
N VAL A 229 -6.66 -13.28 2.49
CA VAL A 229 -5.68 -12.24 2.87
C VAL A 229 -5.42 -11.31 1.69
N GLY A 230 -5.20 -11.86 0.50
CA GLY A 230 -5.07 -11.11 -0.75
C GLY A 230 -6.42 -10.82 -1.41
N ILE A 231 -6.48 -9.74 -2.19
CA ILE A 231 -7.65 -9.38 -2.98
C ILE A 231 -7.76 -10.33 -4.19
N LYS A 232 -8.97 -10.82 -4.48
CA LYS A 232 -9.26 -11.71 -5.60
C LYS A 232 -9.51 -10.94 -6.88
N GLN A 233 -10.31 -9.89 -6.81
CA GLN A 233 -10.65 -9.09 -8.00
C GLN A 233 -9.40 -8.45 -8.62
N ALA A 234 -9.43 -8.32 -9.95
CA ALA A 234 -8.42 -7.59 -10.69
C ALA A 234 -8.46 -6.09 -10.32
N VAL A 235 -7.29 -5.52 -10.02
CA VAL A 235 -7.12 -4.14 -9.55
C VAL A 235 -6.10 -3.35 -10.35
N ALA A 236 -5.49 -3.94 -11.37
CA ALA A 236 -4.38 -3.36 -12.12
C ALA A 236 -4.63 -3.40 -13.64
N HIS A 237 -3.75 -2.79 -14.43
CA HIS A 237 -3.80 -2.96 -15.88
C HIS A 237 -3.49 -4.41 -16.26
N TYR A 238 -2.58 -5.03 -15.48
CA TYR A 238 -2.22 -6.44 -15.59
C TYR A 238 -2.20 -7.07 -14.20
N ASP A 239 -3.07 -8.05 -13.99
CA ASP A 239 -3.13 -8.83 -12.77
C ASP A 239 -2.59 -10.25 -13.06
N PHE A 240 -1.52 -10.60 -12.34
CA PHE A 240 -0.82 -11.87 -12.44
C PHE A 240 -1.23 -12.78 -11.29
N TYR A 241 -1.63 -14.01 -11.60
CA TYR A 241 -2.03 -15.01 -10.61
C TYR A 241 -1.10 -16.25 -10.67
N PRO A 242 0.14 -16.17 -10.15
CA PRO A 242 1.04 -17.32 -10.10
C PRO A 242 0.40 -18.52 -9.40
N ASN A 243 0.52 -19.70 -10.02
CA ASN A 243 -0.07 -20.94 -9.49
C ASN A 243 -1.58 -20.84 -9.23
N GLY A 244 -2.30 -20.02 -10.01
CA GLY A 244 -3.73 -19.75 -9.82
C GLY A 244 -4.04 -18.64 -8.82
N GLY A 245 -3.03 -18.09 -8.14
CA GLY A 245 -3.14 -16.98 -7.18
C GLY A 245 -3.59 -17.40 -5.78
N ASP A 246 -4.10 -18.61 -5.63
CA ASP A 246 -4.70 -19.10 -4.40
C ASP A 246 -3.67 -19.39 -3.31
N PHE A 247 -2.67 -20.22 -3.62
CA PHE A 247 -1.66 -20.64 -2.68
C PHE A 247 -0.38 -20.99 -3.42
N GLN A 248 0.78 -20.60 -2.86
CA GLN A 248 2.05 -20.84 -3.53
C GLN A 248 2.70 -22.16 -3.07
N PRO A 249 3.24 -22.96 -4.00
CA PRO A 249 4.01 -24.15 -3.65
C PRO A 249 5.09 -23.84 -2.61
N GLY A 250 5.23 -24.70 -1.59
CA GLY A 250 6.18 -24.50 -0.49
C GLY A 250 5.67 -23.65 0.69
N CYS A 251 4.46 -23.08 0.61
CA CYS A 251 3.83 -22.34 1.71
C CYS A 251 2.92 -23.21 2.61
N ASP A 252 2.95 -24.54 2.48
CA ASP A 252 1.95 -25.44 3.06
C ASP A 252 1.97 -25.51 4.60
N PHE A 253 0.85 -25.89 5.22
CA PHE A 253 0.66 -25.84 6.68
C PHE A 253 1.66 -26.68 7.49
N HIS A 254 2.29 -27.70 6.91
CA HIS A 254 3.39 -28.42 7.56
C HIS A 254 4.56 -27.50 7.92
N ASN A 255 4.91 -26.55 7.04
CA ASN A 255 5.92 -25.54 7.33
C ASN A 255 5.48 -24.55 8.40
N ILE A 256 4.17 -24.38 8.63
CA ILE A 256 3.62 -23.53 9.69
C ILE A 256 3.74 -24.22 11.05
N TYR A 257 3.52 -25.52 11.14
CA TYR A 257 3.76 -26.29 12.38
C TYR A 257 5.23 -26.30 12.76
N ASP A 258 6.14 -26.50 11.81
CA ASP A 258 7.58 -26.42 12.06
C ASP A 258 7.96 -25.01 12.56
N HIS A 259 7.44 -23.95 11.92
CA HIS A 259 7.68 -22.56 12.32
C HIS A 259 7.05 -22.20 13.68
N ILE A 260 5.89 -22.76 14.03
CA ILE A 260 5.26 -22.59 15.36
C ILE A 260 6.01 -23.39 16.41
N SER A 261 6.51 -24.57 16.07
CA SER A 261 7.33 -25.39 16.97
C SER A 261 8.68 -24.73 17.26
N GLU A 262 9.23 -23.99 16.30
CA GLU A 262 10.54 -23.34 16.40
C GLU A 262 10.44 -21.89 16.91
N TYR A 263 9.37 -21.15 16.58
CA TYR A 263 9.24 -19.70 16.88
C TYR A 263 7.94 -19.30 17.62
N GLY A 264 7.08 -20.25 18.00
CA GLY A 264 5.81 -20.00 18.70
C GLY A 264 4.68 -19.42 17.83
N ILE A 265 3.50 -19.19 18.42
CA ILE A 265 2.29 -18.67 17.72
C ILE A 265 2.50 -17.25 17.15
N LEU A 266 3.45 -16.48 17.72
CA LEU A 266 3.90 -15.18 17.18
C LEU A 266 4.68 -15.30 15.86
N GLY A 267 5.05 -16.52 15.43
CA GLY A 267 5.70 -16.80 14.15
C GLY A 267 4.77 -16.73 12.93
N MET A 268 3.47 -16.50 13.13
CA MET A 268 2.48 -16.31 12.05
C MET A 268 2.55 -14.92 11.37
N THR A 269 3.69 -14.24 11.38
CA THR A 269 3.90 -13.14 10.42
C THR A 269 4.05 -13.77 9.03
N LEU A 270 3.55 -13.12 7.98
CA LEU A 270 3.62 -13.49 6.55
C LEU A 270 5.07 -13.58 5.99
N LYS A 271 6.01 -14.14 6.75
CA LYS A 271 7.46 -14.19 6.50
C LYS A 271 7.85 -15.03 5.29
N ASN A 272 6.94 -15.82 4.70
CA ASN A 272 7.31 -16.88 3.76
C ASN A 272 6.63 -16.88 2.38
N THR A 273 5.69 -15.99 2.07
CA THR A 273 5.04 -16.00 0.75
C THR A 273 5.92 -15.39 -0.36
N LEU A 274 6.69 -14.35 -0.02
CA LEU A 274 7.61 -13.67 -0.96
C LEU A 274 9.01 -14.34 -1.06
N SER A 275 9.43 -15.12 -0.06
CA SER A 275 10.80 -15.67 0.01
C SER A 275 10.96 -17.06 -0.58
N LYS A 276 9.86 -17.80 -0.81
CA LYS A 276 9.91 -19.22 -1.19
C LYS A 276 9.37 -19.56 -2.58
N THR A 277 9.03 -18.59 -3.42
CA THR A 277 8.68 -18.85 -4.83
C THR A 277 9.96 -18.96 -5.68
N PRO A 278 10.44 -20.16 -6.06
CA PRO A 278 11.71 -20.32 -6.78
C PRO A 278 11.59 -19.93 -8.27
N HIS A 279 10.37 -19.71 -8.75
CA HIS A 279 10.05 -19.47 -10.17
C HIS A 279 9.63 -18.04 -10.49
N VAL A 280 9.52 -17.17 -9.49
CA VAL A 280 9.37 -15.73 -9.69
C VAL A 280 10.66 -15.08 -9.22
N GLU A 281 11.67 -15.09 -10.10
CA GLU A 281 12.78 -14.16 -9.98
C GLU A 281 12.15 -12.76 -10.07
N LEU A 282 11.86 -12.15 -8.91
CA LEU A 282 11.32 -10.80 -8.75
C LEU A 282 12.39 -9.81 -9.23
N ASN A 283 12.59 -9.77 -10.53
CA ASN A 283 13.25 -8.66 -11.20
C ASN A 283 12.13 -7.71 -11.64
N PRO A 284 11.82 -6.65 -10.86
CA PRO A 284 10.74 -5.71 -11.17
C PRO A 284 10.90 -5.00 -12.52
N LEU A 285 12.05 -5.17 -13.19
CA LEU A 285 12.42 -4.58 -14.47
C LEU A 285 12.38 -5.58 -15.63
N ARG A 286 12.17 -6.88 -15.36
CA ARG A 286 12.06 -7.92 -16.38
C ARG A 286 10.92 -8.87 -16.02
N ILE A 287 9.69 -8.44 -16.32
CA ILE A 287 8.67 -9.39 -16.75
C ILE A 287 9.03 -9.77 -18.19
N LYS A 288 10.11 -10.56 -18.37
CA LYS A 288 10.31 -11.29 -19.61
C LYS A 288 9.54 -12.59 -19.46
N THR A 289 8.60 -12.83 -20.38
CA THR A 289 7.91 -14.10 -20.55
C THR A 289 8.95 -15.20 -20.84
N SER A 290 9.56 -15.78 -19.82
CA SER A 290 10.27 -17.03 -19.96
C SER A 290 9.20 -18.11 -20.15
N ARG A 291 9.02 -18.55 -21.39
CA ARG A 291 8.31 -19.80 -21.67
C ARG A 291 9.11 -20.92 -21.00
N SER A 292 8.69 -21.34 -19.81
CA SER A 292 8.91 -22.69 -19.30
C SER A 292 7.59 -23.47 -19.49
N PRO A 293 7.60 -24.75 -19.89
CA PRO A 293 6.39 -25.43 -20.37
C PRO A 293 5.35 -25.78 -19.29
N ASP A 294 5.64 -25.67 -17.99
CA ASP A 294 4.92 -26.48 -16.99
C ASP A 294 4.08 -25.75 -15.92
N ALA A 295 3.75 -24.47 -16.09
CA ALA A 295 2.65 -23.85 -15.31
C ALA A 295 2.09 -22.58 -15.99
N PRO A 296 0.78 -22.51 -16.30
CA PRO A 296 0.23 -21.31 -16.93
C PRO A 296 0.11 -20.15 -15.92
N LEU A 297 0.85 -19.05 -16.17
CA LEU A 297 0.53 -17.74 -15.59
C LEU A 297 -0.85 -17.33 -16.10
N ARG A 298 -1.84 -17.24 -15.20
CA ARG A 298 -3.18 -16.77 -15.56
C ARG A 298 -3.17 -15.24 -15.58
N PHE A 299 -3.52 -14.68 -16.73
CA PHE A 299 -3.71 -13.23 -16.92
C PHE A 299 -5.19 -12.90 -16.81
N GLN A 300 -5.52 -11.93 -15.97
CA GLN A 300 -6.82 -11.26 -15.99
C GLN A 300 -6.59 -9.78 -16.28
N THR A 301 -7.27 -9.26 -17.30
CA THR A 301 -7.42 -7.82 -17.52
C THR A 301 -8.73 -7.39 -16.90
N PRO A 302 -8.84 -6.18 -16.31
CA PRO A 302 -10.12 -5.64 -15.89
C PRO A 302 -11.07 -5.64 -17.08
N ASN A 303 -12.25 -6.26 -16.92
CA ASN A 303 -13.25 -6.36 -17.97
C ASN A 303 -13.51 -4.98 -18.61
N ALA A 304 -13.12 -4.81 -19.88
CA ALA A 304 -13.78 -3.86 -20.75
C ALA A 304 -15.22 -4.36 -20.93
N THR A 305 -16.17 -3.66 -20.35
CA THR A 305 -17.60 -3.89 -20.56
C THR A 305 -17.90 -3.91 -22.06
N ALA A 306 -18.42 -5.04 -22.55
CA ALA A 306 -19.16 -5.15 -23.81
C ALA A 306 -20.65 -4.98 -23.53
#